data_AF-A0A2N7RML7-F1
#
_entry.id   AF-A0A2N7RML7-F1
#
_cell.length_a   1.000
_cell.length_b   1.000
_cell.length_c   1.000
_cell.angle_alpha   90.00
_cell.angle_beta   90.00
_cell.angle_gamma   90.00
#
_symmetry.space_group_name_H-M   'P 1'
#
loop_
_entity.id
_entity.type
_entity.pdbx_description
1 polymer ?
#
loop_
_entity_poly.entity_id
_entity_poly.type
_entity_poly.pdbx_seq_one_letter_code
_entity_poly.pdbx_strand_id
1 'polypeptide(L)'
;MPKIRQTGLRGPWSDARYVPTLYHFLGPFDVYDREETLGVELGTWDMNDAAQRAALIRRDITSQYKELGYRHRYMLVQVLKKALQDPAYDFAAILEHDPETTYALPAKWDGMDDPRAFFADIYRLVQQDWRDDLARAAAENPADW
;
A
#
# COMPACT_ATOMS: atom_id res chain seq x y z
N MET A 1 -34.59 15.83 -7.80
CA MET A 1 -33.61 15.81 -6.70
C MET A 1 -32.27 16.26 -7.25
N PRO A 2 -31.54 17.21 -6.63
CA PRO A 2 -30.22 17.53 -7.11
C PRO A 2 -29.30 16.34 -6.83
N LYS A 3 -28.59 15.85 -7.85
CA LYS A 3 -27.50 14.91 -7.65
C LYS A 3 -26.46 15.64 -6.81
N ILE A 4 -26.35 15.29 -5.53
CA ILE A 4 -25.22 15.69 -4.69
C ILE A 4 -23.99 15.24 -5.47
N ARG A 5 -23.18 16.19 -5.96
CA ARG A 5 -21.86 15.85 -6.50
C ARG A 5 -21.11 15.22 -5.34
N GLN A 6 -20.84 13.93 -5.39
CA GLN A 6 -19.83 13.36 -4.51
C GLN A 6 -18.52 14.06 -4.84
N THR A 7 -18.06 14.89 -3.92
CA THR A 7 -16.74 15.52 -3.94
C THR A 7 -15.72 14.48 -3.48
N GLY A 8 -14.67 14.24 -4.27
CA GLY A 8 -13.62 13.29 -3.97
C GLY A 8 -13.42 12.26 -5.07
N LEU A 9 -12.15 11.87 -5.21
CA LEU A 9 -11.69 10.88 -6.17
C LEU A 9 -12.52 9.58 -6.06
N ARG A 10 -13.02 9.07 -7.19
CA ARG A 10 -13.68 7.77 -7.24
C ARG A 10 -12.68 6.63 -7.10
N GLY A 11 -13.12 5.50 -6.61
CA GLY A 11 -12.32 4.28 -6.55
C GLY A 11 -11.83 3.89 -7.96
N PRO A 12 -10.64 3.28 -8.05
CA PRO A 12 -10.12 2.80 -9.35
C PRO A 12 -10.98 1.68 -9.95
N TRP A 13 -11.76 0.95 -9.13
CA TRP A 13 -12.61 -0.18 -9.54
C TRP A 13 -14.11 0.01 -9.28
N SER A 14 -14.53 1.14 -8.71
CA SER A 14 -15.94 1.40 -8.42
C SER A 14 -16.26 2.89 -8.38
N ASP A 15 -17.54 3.22 -8.53
CA ASP A 15 -18.03 4.59 -8.39
C ASP A 15 -18.08 5.09 -6.94
N ALA A 16 -17.68 4.25 -5.97
CA ALA A 16 -17.58 4.64 -4.58
C ALA A 16 -16.44 5.64 -4.38
N ARG A 17 -16.54 6.44 -3.31
CA ARG A 17 -15.47 7.36 -2.93
C ARG A 17 -14.20 6.58 -2.57
N TYR A 18 -13.07 7.02 -3.09
CA TYR A 18 -11.76 6.46 -2.77
C TYR A 18 -11.32 6.88 -1.37
N VAL A 19 -11.07 5.89 -0.51
CA VAL A 19 -10.56 6.08 0.85
C VAL A 19 -9.34 5.17 1.01
N PRO A 20 -8.12 5.66 0.71
CA PRO A 20 -6.93 4.85 0.81
C PRO A 20 -6.58 4.52 2.25
N THR A 21 -6.05 3.33 2.45
CA THR A 21 -5.54 2.80 3.72
C THR A 21 -4.18 2.16 3.47
N LEU A 22 -3.39 1.93 4.52
CA LEU A 22 -2.09 1.28 4.36
C LEU A 22 -2.21 -0.17 3.85
N TYR A 23 -3.33 -0.85 4.11
CA TYR A 23 -3.62 -2.19 3.55
C TYR A 23 -3.58 -2.23 2.02
N HIS A 24 -3.80 -1.12 1.32
CA HIS A 24 -3.69 -1.10 -0.14
C HIS A 24 -2.27 -1.41 -0.62
N PHE A 25 -1.23 -1.08 0.15
CA PHE A 25 0.14 -1.48 -0.18
C PHE A 25 0.39 -2.98 -0.03
N LEU A 26 -0.47 -3.66 0.72
CA LEU A 26 -0.32 -5.07 1.06
C LEU A 26 -1.14 -5.99 0.15
N GLY A 27 -2.03 -5.45 -0.68
CA GLY A 27 -2.85 -6.22 -1.62
C GLY A 27 -2.07 -7.18 -2.55
N PRO A 28 -0.89 -6.80 -3.09
CA PRO A 28 -0.07 -7.71 -3.90
C PRO A 28 0.45 -8.94 -3.14
N PHE A 29 0.45 -8.88 -1.81
CA PHE A 29 0.91 -9.94 -0.92
C PHE A 29 -0.24 -10.70 -0.26
N ASP A 30 -1.48 -10.51 -0.72
CA ASP A 30 -2.61 -11.30 -0.26
C ASP A 30 -2.46 -12.76 -0.71
N VAL A 31 -2.26 -13.64 0.25
CA VAL A 31 -2.08 -15.07 0.05
C VAL A 31 -3.33 -15.88 0.36
N TYR A 32 -4.46 -15.24 0.69
CA TYR A 32 -5.72 -15.95 0.93
C TYR A 32 -6.10 -16.80 -0.29
N ASP A 33 -6.38 -18.10 -0.09
CA ASP A 33 -6.59 -19.13 -1.13
C ASP A 33 -5.37 -19.38 -2.06
N ARG A 34 -4.20 -18.84 -1.72
CA ARG A 34 -2.95 -18.89 -2.50
C ARG A 34 -1.74 -19.24 -1.64
N GLU A 35 -1.96 -19.77 -0.44
CA GLU A 35 -0.94 -20.04 0.58
C GLU A 35 0.11 -21.03 0.06
N GLU A 36 -0.33 -22.09 -0.62
CA GLU A 36 0.53 -23.15 -1.18
C GLU A 36 1.25 -22.75 -2.49
N THR A 37 1.02 -21.54 -3.00
CA THR A 37 1.67 -21.04 -4.23
C THR A 37 2.38 -19.71 -3.98
N LEU A 38 1.64 -18.61 -3.92
CA LEU A 38 2.18 -17.29 -3.63
C LEU A 38 2.75 -17.24 -2.21
N GLY A 39 2.08 -17.86 -1.22
CA GLY A 39 2.60 -17.92 0.15
C GLY A 39 3.93 -18.63 0.27
N VAL A 40 4.10 -19.77 -0.43
CA VAL A 40 5.39 -20.48 -0.50
C VAL A 40 6.48 -19.61 -1.14
N GLU A 41 6.16 -18.91 -2.23
CA GLU A 41 7.10 -18.00 -2.90
C GLU A 41 7.51 -16.83 -2.01
N LEU A 42 6.53 -16.10 -1.46
CA LEU A 42 6.77 -14.96 -0.58
C LEU A 42 7.46 -15.37 0.72
N GLY A 43 7.25 -16.59 1.20
CA GLY A 43 7.95 -17.15 2.36
C GLY A 43 9.45 -17.39 2.16
N THR A 44 9.96 -17.31 0.91
CA THR A 44 11.40 -17.35 0.62
C THR A 44 12.10 -16.01 0.80
N TRP A 45 11.33 -14.91 0.93
CA TRP A 45 11.87 -13.57 1.09
C TRP A 45 12.03 -13.22 2.57
N ASP A 46 13.22 -12.73 2.94
CA ASP A 46 13.49 -12.19 4.27
C ASP A 46 13.14 -10.70 4.33
N MET A 47 12.06 -10.34 5.02
CA MET A 47 11.64 -8.95 5.18
C MET A 47 12.49 -8.17 6.18
N ASN A 48 13.34 -8.83 6.97
CA ASN A 48 14.33 -8.15 7.81
C ASN A 48 15.59 -7.78 6.99
N ASP A 49 15.83 -8.43 5.85
CA ASP A 49 16.86 -8.04 4.88
C ASP A 49 16.40 -6.86 4.00
N ALA A 50 17.11 -5.73 4.09
CA ALA A 50 16.75 -4.51 3.38
C ALA A 50 16.83 -4.62 1.85
N ALA A 51 17.74 -5.45 1.31
CA ALA A 51 17.88 -5.64 -0.13
C ALA A 51 16.73 -6.48 -0.69
N GLN A 52 16.39 -7.57 0.01
CA GLN A 52 15.25 -8.42 -0.34
C GLN A 52 13.94 -7.65 -0.24
N ARG A 53 13.72 -6.93 0.86
CA ARG A 53 12.56 -6.05 1.04
C ARG A 53 12.43 -5.02 -0.07
N ALA A 54 13.52 -4.32 -0.42
CA ALA A 54 13.49 -3.33 -1.50
C ALA A 54 13.21 -3.95 -2.87
N ALA A 55 13.73 -5.14 -3.15
CA ALA A 55 13.47 -5.86 -4.39
C ALA A 55 12.00 -6.31 -4.50
N LEU A 56 11.44 -6.85 -3.42
CA LEU A 56 10.04 -7.26 -3.37
C LEU A 56 9.08 -6.07 -3.53
N ILE A 57 9.33 -4.96 -2.83
CA ILE A 57 8.55 -3.72 -2.97
C ILE A 57 8.55 -3.23 -4.42
N ARG A 58 9.71 -3.22 -5.10
CA ARG A 58 9.76 -2.79 -6.49
C ARG A 58 9.01 -3.74 -7.42
N ARG A 59 9.14 -5.05 -7.19
CA ARG A 59 8.49 -6.09 -8.01
C ARG A 59 6.97 -5.99 -7.93
N ASP A 60 6.42 -5.87 -6.73
CA ASP A 60 4.99 -6.09 -6.50
C ASP A 60 4.20 -4.80 -6.18
N ILE A 61 4.84 -3.77 -5.62
CA ILE A 61 4.19 -2.48 -5.37
C ILE A 61 4.43 -1.53 -6.53
N THR A 62 5.67 -1.13 -6.81
CA THR A 62 5.89 -0.02 -7.75
C THR A 62 5.72 -0.42 -9.22
N SER A 63 6.01 -1.67 -9.58
CA SER A 63 5.94 -2.17 -10.96
C SER A 63 4.59 -2.76 -11.38
N GLN A 64 3.83 -3.36 -10.45
CA GLN A 64 2.58 -4.05 -10.76
C GLN A 64 1.32 -3.20 -10.57
N TYR A 65 1.34 -2.14 -9.75
CA TYR A 65 0.19 -1.25 -9.53
C TYR A 65 -0.08 -0.28 -10.70
N LYS A 66 -0.26 -0.80 -11.91
CA LYS A 66 -0.65 -0.01 -13.10
C LYS A 66 -2.10 0.47 -13.06
N GLU A 67 -2.93 -0.15 -12.22
CA GLU A 67 -4.37 0.15 -12.14
C GLU A 67 -4.69 1.41 -11.31
N LEU A 68 -3.76 1.86 -10.46
CA LEU A 68 -3.90 3.14 -9.75
C LEU A 68 -3.44 4.29 -10.65
N GLY A 69 -4.34 5.21 -10.94
CA GLY A 69 -4.00 6.49 -11.56
C GLY A 69 -3.12 7.35 -10.64
N TYR A 70 -2.45 8.34 -11.22
CA TYR A 70 -1.50 9.22 -10.49
C TYR A 70 -2.13 9.91 -9.26
N ARG A 71 -3.41 10.31 -9.31
CA ARG A 71 -4.15 10.88 -8.17
C ARG A 71 -4.34 9.86 -7.04
N HIS A 72 -4.69 8.61 -7.38
CA HIS A 72 -4.86 7.54 -6.40
C HIS A 72 -3.54 7.22 -5.70
N ARG A 73 -2.47 7.06 -6.50
CA ARG A 73 -1.10 6.87 -5.99
C ARG A 73 -0.71 7.99 -5.03
N TYR A 74 -0.98 9.24 -5.41
CA TYR A 74 -0.69 10.39 -4.55
C TYR A 74 -1.43 10.32 -3.22
N MET A 75 -2.76 10.12 -3.23
CA MET A 75 -3.53 10.02 -1.99
C MET A 75 -3.05 8.88 -1.09
N LEU A 76 -2.76 7.71 -1.68
CA LEU A 76 -2.24 6.56 -0.95
C LEU A 76 -0.88 6.86 -0.30
N VAL A 77 0.02 7.52 -1.03
CA VAL A 77 1.32 7.95 -0.50
C VAL A 77 1.19 9.01 0.60
N GLN A 78 0.19 9.89 0.56
CA GLN A 78 -0.05 10.86 1.64
C GLN A 78 -0.52 10.17 2.93
N VAL A 79 -1.33 9.11 2.85
CA VAL A 79 -1.73 8.32 4.03
C VAL A 79 -0.51 7.67 4.68
N LEU A 80 0.37 7.08 3.88
CA LEU A 80 1.64 6.50 4.35
C LEU A 80 2.56 7.55 4.98
N LYS A 81 2.72 8.71 4.33
CA LYS A 81 3.50 9.83 4.87
C LYS A 81 2.99 10.24 6.25
N LYS A 82 1.67 10.39 6.41
CA LYS A 82 1.05 10.79 7.67
C LYS A 82 1.28 9.75 8.78
N ALA A 83 1.13 8.47 8.48
CA ALA A 83 1.40 7.39 9.43
C ALA A 83 2.88 7.36 9.85
N LEU A 84 3.81 7.53 8.90
CA LEU A 84 5.24 7.58 9.20
C LEU A 84 5.65 8.79 10.05
N GLN A 85 4.95 9.92 9.90
CA GLN A 85 5.17 11.13 10.70
C GLN A 85 4.66 11.01 12.14
N ASP A 86 3.76 10.08 12.42
CA ASP A 86 3.27 9.79 13.76
C ASP A 86 4.19 8.74 14.42
N PRO A 87 4.96 9.09 15.47
CA PRO A 87 5.84 8.14 16.15
C PRO A 87 5.09 7.04 16.90
N ALA A 88 3.83 7.27 17.27
CA ALA A 88 3.01 6.34 18.03
C ALA A 88 2.16 5.42 17.12
N TYR A 89 2.21 5.63 15.80
CA TYR A 89 1.48 4.79 14.86
C TYR A 89 1.99 3.34 14.91
N ASP A 90 1.06 2.42 15.14
CA ASP A 90 1.32 0.98 15.24
C ASP A 90 1.25 0.33 13.84
N PHE A 91 2.43 0.10 13.25
CA PHE A 91 2.54 -0.59 11.98
C PHE A 91 2.45 -2.12 12.11
N ALA A 92 2.68 -2.67 13.31
CA ALA A 92 2.62 -4.11 13.54
C ALA A 92 1.17 -4.60 13.44
N ALA A 93 0.22 -3.83 14.01
CA ALA A 93 -1.22 -4.12 13.94
C ALA A 93 -1.79 -4.26 12.50
N ILE A 94 -1.10 -3.70 11.48
CA ILE A 94 -1.53 -3.85 10.07
C ILE A 94 -1.07 -5.20 9.50
N LEU A 95 0.03 -5.74 10.02
CA LEU A 95 0.61 -7.01 9.59
C LEU A 95 0.07 -8.21 10.39
N GLU A 96 -0.63 -7.95 11.50
CA GLU A 96 -1.26 -8.99 12.31
C GLU A 96 -2.31 -9.77 11.50
N HIS A 97 -2.28 -11.09 11.66
CA HIS A 97 -3.24 -11.98 11.02
C HIS A 97 -4.61 -11.86 11.72
N ASP A 98 -5.65 -11.55 10.94
CA ASP A 98 -7.04 -11.58 11.39
C ASP A 98 -7.77 -12.78 10.75
N PRO A 99 -8.05 -13.85 11.51
CA PRO A 99 -8.66 -15.06 11.00
C PRO A 99 -10.13 -14.88 10.57
N GLU A 100 -10.77 -13.76 10.92
CA GLU A 100 -12.16 -13.46 10.54
C GLU A 100 -12.24 -12.72 9.19
N THR A 101 -11.10 -12.50 8.52
CA THR A 101 -11.02 -11.77 7.25
C THR A 101 -10.70 -12.69 6.08
N THR A 102 -11.20 -12.33 4.88
CA THR A 102 -10.82 -12.98 3.62
C THR A 102 -9.52 -12.38 3.06
N TYR A 103 -8.55 -12.16 3.94
CA TYR A 103 -7.28 -11.52 3.63
C TYR A 103 -6.20 -12.18 4.49
N ALA A 104 -5.11 -12.61 3.88
CA ALA A 104 -4.01 -13.22 4.60
C ALA A 104 -2.68 -12.70 4.06
N LEU A 105 -1.74 -12.42 4.96
CA LEU A 105 -0.36 -12.10 4.61
C LEU A 105 0.52 -13.35 4.65
N PRO A 106 1.68 -13.33 3.99
CA PRO A 106 2.60 -14.46 4.04
C PRO A 106 3.01 -14.76 5.48
N ALA A 107 3.17 -16.04 5.79
CA ALA A 107 3.62 -16.48 7.10
C ALA A 107 4.92 -15.75 7.51
N LYS A 108 5.03 -15.38 8.79
CA LYS A 108 6.15 -14.66 9.44
C LYS A 108 6.20 -13.15 9.21
N TRP A 109 5.31 -12.57 8.39
CA TRP A 109 5.28 -11.11 8.21
C TRP A 109 4.79 -10.38 9.47
N ASP A 110 3.93 -11.03 10.26
CA ASP A 110 3.50 -10.61 11.60
C ASP A 110 4.65 -10.66 12.65
N GLY A 111 5.71 -11.42 12.35
CA GLY A 111 6.94 -11.51 13.16
C GLY A 111 8.10 -10.66 12.65
N MET A 112 7.85 -9.67 11.78
CA MET A 112 8.89 -8.77 11.27
C MET A 112 9.49 -7.92 12.40
N ASP A 113 10.82 -7.76 12.42
CA ASP A 113 11.52 -7.07 13.51
C ASP A 113 11.20 -5.57 13.54
N ASP A 114 11.03 -4.95 12.36
CA ASP A 114 10.71 -3.54 12.21
C ASP A 114 9.67 -3.31 11.10
N PRO A 115 8.36 -3.46 11.41
CA PRO A 115 7.27 -3.15 10.49
C PRO A 115 7.34 -1.72 9.96
N ARG A 116 7.76 -0.76 10.80
CA ARG A 116 7.89 0.65 10.39
C ARG A 116 8.95 0.82 9.32
N ALA A 117 10.09 0.12 9.40
CA ALA A 117 11.11 0.13 8.35
C ALA A 117 10.58 -0.38 7.01
N PHE A 118 9.71 -1.39 7.00
CA PHE A 118 9.06 -1.87 5.78
C PHE A 118 8.21 -0.79 5.12
N PHE A 119 7.33 -0.14 5.88
CA PHE A 119 6.52 0.97 5.37
C PHE A 119 7.36 2.20 4.99
N ALA A 120 8.47 2.47 5.68
CA ALA A 120 9.41 3.52 5.32
C ALA A 120 10.13 3.24 3.99
N ASP A 121 10.51 1.98 3.75
CA ASP A 121 11.10 1.57 2.47
C ASP A 121 10.09 1.66 1.32
N ILE A 122 8.82 1.29 1.55
CA ILE A 122 7.74 1.53 0.59
C ILE A 122 7.69 3.02 0.26
N TYR A 123 7.62 3.89 1.27
CA TYR A 123 7.55 5.34 1.07
C TYR A 123 8.74 5.87 0.26
N ARG A 124 9.96 5.44 0.61
CA ARG A 124 11.18 5.84 -0.11
C ARG A 124 11.13 5.39 -1.58
N LEU A 125 10.70 4.17 -1.85
CA LEU A 125 10.70 3.57 -3.19
C LEU A 125 9.59 4.14 -4.07
N VAL A 126 8.37 4.33 -3.56
CA VAL A 126 7.28 4.96 -4.34
C VAL A 126 7.59 6.42 -4.67
N GLN A 127 8.30 7.16 -3.81
CA GLN A 127 8.76 8.53 -4.11
C GLN A 127 9.79 8.55 -5.25
N GLN A 128 10.56 7.47 -5.42
CA GLN A 128 11.52 7.33 -6.53
C GLN A 128 10.81 6.89 -7.81
N ASP A 129 10.06 5.79 -7.73
CA ASP A 129 9.54 5.08 -8.89
C ASP A 129 8.26 5.72 -9.44
N TRP A 130 7.48 6.42 -8.60
CA TRP A 130 6.26 7.17 -9.01
C TRP A 130 6.47 8.69 -9.02
N ARG A 131 7.72 9.16 -9.06
CA ARG A 131 8.06 10.58 -8.96
C ARG A 131 7.20 11.49 -9.84
N ASP A 132 7.07 11.16 -11.12
CA ASP A 132 6.38 12.00 -12.10
C ASP A 132 4.87 12.05 -11.84
N ASP A 133 4.28 10.91 -11.46
CA ASP A 133 2.87 10.83 -11.06
C ASP A 133 2.59 11.65 -9.81
N LEU A 134 3.46 11.55 -8.80
CA LEU A 134 3.34 12.29 -7.55
C LEU A 134 3.52 13.79 -7.79
N ALA A 135 4.48 14.20 -8.62
CA ALA A 135 4.69 15.60 -8.98
C ALA A 135 3.49 16.17 -9.75
N ARG A 136 2.92 15.40 -10.68
CA ARG A 136 1.72 15.78 -11.42
C ARG A 136 0.53 15.97 -10.51
N ALA A 137 0.26 15.02 -9.61
CA ALA A 137 -0.85 15.15 -8.65
C ALA A 137 -0.65 16.32 -7.68
N ALA A 138 0.58 16.56 -7.22
CA ALA A 138 0.91 17.65 -6.31
C ALA A 138 0.71 19.05 -6.92
N ALA A 139 0.72 19.17 -8.25
CA ALA A 139 0.45 20.42 -8.96
C ALA A 139 -1.06 20.72 -9.08
N GLU A 140 -1.93 19.77 -8.72
CA GLU A 140 -3.37 19.93 -8.72
C GLU A 140 -3.89 20.21 -7.31
N ASN A 141 -5.12 20.73 -7.23
CA ASN A 141 -5.83 20.89 -5.97
C ASN A 141 -6.66 19.62 -5.67
N PRO A 142 -6.38 18.87 -4.58
CA PRO A 142 -7.12 17.65 -4.25
C PRO A 142 -8.62 17.84 -4.02
N ALA A 143 -9.07 19.07 -3.74
CA ALA A 143 -10.49 19.37 -3.59
C ALA A 143 -11.27 19.30 -4.92
N ASP A 144 -10.57 19.32 -6.05
CA ASP A 144 -11.14 19.29 -7.40
C ASP A 144 -11.20 17.87 -8.01
N TRP A 145 -10.84 16.84 -7.23
CA TRP A 145 -10.81 15.44 -7.65
C TRP A 145 -12.14 14.69 -7.48
#